data_AF-A0A9X1XCB6-F1
#
_entry.id   AF-A0A9X1XCB6-F1
#
_cell.length_a   1.000
_cell.length_b   1.000
_cell.length_c   1.000
_cell.angle_alpha   90.00
_cell.angle_beta   90.00
_cell.angle_gamma   90.00
#
_symmetry.space_group_name_H-M   'P 1'
#
loop_
_entity.id
_entity.type
_entity.pdbx_description
1 polymer ?
#
loop_
_entity_poly.entity_id
_entity_poly.type
_entity_poly.pdbx_seq_one_letter_code
_entity_poly.pdbx_strand_id
1 'polypeptide(L)'
;MKKLMHVVIASVCILFTVCSATAAQASEHNQAAFQNDLKAIAKDTYSYFSDYTDPKTGLTSDTVRLSNGKVEEAKHTSPTNISMYLLSTISAQEMGFISRKEAVQRIQTTLHTLNSLKKWNGLFYNWYNTDGSLKTDWGQFISQVDNSWLTAGLMTAGQAYKELYPQTSKLVKAMDYKTLYDPEVGQFRGGYDVVTGKLTEHHYGMFYTEPRLGSYIAIGKGDVPRDHWWKMYRTLPPEWDWQSQTPEGPTAEYDGVSVFEGHYEYKGVKYVPSWGGSMFEGLMPGLVLNEKKYGKNALGLNNERHVQLQMAFAKEKGYRAWGFSPAATPEGYSEFAATPLGTSGYKDDGTVTAHASFLALDYAPTAVRKNLDELSKLHVYGKYGFYDSVNVKSGEVAKAYLALDQGMIMVSIANHVKHDVIRNYFHQDPIAEKPLDLLKREEFSIK
;
A
#
# COMPACT_ATOMS: atom_id res chain seq x y z
N MET A 1 -53.41 -10.61 -38.19
CA MET A 1 -52.47 -9.79 -37.38
C MET A 1 -51.89 -10.50 -36.13
N LYS A 2 -52.58 -11.42 -35.45
CA LYS A 2 -52.05 -12.04 -34.20
C LYS A 2 -50.90 -13.06 -34.36
N LYS A 3 -50.73 -13.72 -35.53
CA LYS A 3 -49.63 -14.68 -35.78
C LYS A 3 -48.29 -14.01 -36.11
N LEU A 4 -48.29 -12.78 -36.65
CA LEU A 4 -47.06 -12.06 -36.98
C LEU A 4 -46.38 -11.46 -35.73
N MET A 5 -47.16 -11.15 -34.69
CA MET A 5 -46.67 -10.55 -33.45
C MET A 5 -45.89 -11.53 -32.55
N HIS A 6 -46.20 -12.84 -32.60
CA HIS A 6 -45.51 -13.86 -31.81
C HIS A 6 -44.13 -14.23 -32.38
N VAL A 7 -43.96 -14.17 -33.71
CA VAL A 7 -42.66 -14.42 -34.36
C VAL A 7 -41.70 -13.27 -34.11
N VAL A 8 -42.17 -12.02 -34.13
CA VAL A 8 -41.32 -10.85 -33.85
C VAL A 8 -40.84 -10.83 -32.40
N ILE A 9 -41.69 -11.17 -31.43
CA ILE A 9 -41.30 -11.24 -30.00
C ILE A 9 -40.28 -12.36 -29.75
N ALA A 10 -40.47 -13.55 -30.35
CA ALA A 10 -39.52 -14.65 -30.22
C ALA A 10 -38.16 -14.33 -30.86
N SER A 11 -38.14 -13.70 -32.05
CA SER A 11 -36.90 -13.27 -32.71
C SER A 11 -36.17 -12.17 -31.95
N VAL A 12 -36.89 -11.21 -31.35
CA VAL A 12 -36.31 -10.16 -30.50
C VAL A 12 -35.73 -10.77 -29.22
N CYS A 13 -36.43 -11.68 -28.55
CA CYS A 13 -35.90 -12.35 -27.35
C CYS A 13 -34.65 -13.20 -27.64
N ILE A 14 -34.58 -13.88 -28.80
CA ILE A 14 -33.39 -14.65 -29.23
C ILE A 14 -32.23 -13.71 -29.58
N LEU A 15 -32.48 -12.58 -30.27
CA LEU A 15 -31.46 -11.57 -30.55
C LEU A 15 -30.90 -10.92 -29.27
N PHE A 16 -31.76 -10.61 -28.28
CA PHE A 16 -31.30 -10.09 -26.99
C PHE A 16 -30.49 -11.11 -26.20
N THR A 17 -30.92 -12.38 -26.12
CA THR A 17 -30.18 -13.42 -25.40
C THR A 17 -28.83 -13.75 -26.05
N VAL A 18 -28.76 -13.80 -27.38
CA VAL A 18 -27.50 -14.01 -28.11
C VAL A 18 -26.55 -12.82 -27.94
N CYS A 19 -27.06 -11.58 -28.03
CA CYS A 19 -26.24 -10.37 -27.87
C CYS A 19 -25.70 -10.23 -26.42
N SER A 20 -26.51 -10.56 -25.41
CA SER A 20 -26.09 -10.59 -24.00
C SER A 20 -25.07 -11.69 -23.71
N ALA A 21 -25.22 -12.88 -24.31
CA ALA A 21 -24.24 -13.95 -24.17
C ALA A 21 -22.89 -13.58 -24.83
N THR A 22 -22.90 -12.96 -26.01
CA THR A 22 -21.67 -12.49 -26.68
C THR A 22 -20.98 -11.37 -25.91
N ALA A 23 -21.72 -10.46 -25.28
CA ALA A 23 -21.17 -9.39 -24.47
C ALA A 23 -20.56 -9.92 -23.15
N ALA A 24 -21.22 -10.88 -22.50
CA ALA A 24 -20.69 -11.56 -21.31
C ALA A 24 -19.41 -12.33 -21.64
N GLN A 25 -19.38 -13.08 -22.74
CA GLN A 25 -18.21 -13.84 -23.18
C GLN A 25 -17.04 -12.92 -23.57
N ALA A 26 -17.31 -11.78 -24.22
CA ALA A 26 -16.29 -10.78 -24.53
C ALA A 26 -15.74 -10.10 -23.26
N SER A 27 -16.60 -9.85 -22.26
CA SER A 27 -16.21 -9.31 -20.96
C SER A 27 -15.32 -10.30 -20.19
N GLU A 28 -15.70 -11.58 -20.13
CA GLU A 28 -14.90 -12.63 -19.49
C GLU A 28 -13.54 -12.81 -20.19
N HIS A 29 -13.51 -12.84 -21.52
CA HIS A 29 -12.27 -12.91 -22.29
C HIS A 29 -11.36 -11.70 -22.01
N ASN A 30 -11.93 -10.49 -21.96
CA ASN A 30 -11.17 -9.28 -21.63
C ASN A 30 -10.62 -9.28 -20.20
N GLN A 31 -11.35 -9.85 -19.25
CA GLN A 31 -10.90 -10.00 -17.87
C GLN A 31 -9.78 -11.04 -17.75
N ALA A 32 -9.91 -12.19 -18.42
CA ALA A 32 -8.88 -13.21 -18.47
C ALA A 32 -7.58 -12.70 -19.12
N ALA A 33 -7.70 -11.93 -20.21
CA ALA A 33 -6.56 -11.28 -20.85
C ALA A 33 -5.85 -10.32 -19.88
N PHE A 34 -6.60 -9.44 -19.21
CA PHE A 34 -6.01 -8.50 -18.25
C PHE A 34 -5.33 -9.22 -17.07
N GLN A 35 -5.90 -10.32 -16.57
CA GLN A 35 -5.24 -11.13 -15.54
C GLN A 35 -3.93 -11.75 -16.01
N ASN A 36 -3.84 -12.14 -17.28
CA ASN A 36 -2.59 -12.64 -17.87
C ASN A 36 -1.55 -11.52 -18.00
N ASP A 37 -1.97 -10.32 -18.42
CA ASP A 37 -1.09 -9.13 -18.48
C ASP A 37 -0.54 -8.80 -17.09
N LEU A 38 -1.40 -8.79 -16.06
CA LEU A 38 -0.99 -8.58 -14.67
C LEU A 38 0.01 -9.64 -14.20
N LYS A 39 -0.20 -10.93 -14.52
CA LYS A 39 0.78 -11.98 -14.19
C LYS A 39 2.11 -11.80 -14.90
N ALA A 40 2.10 -11.35 -16.16
CA ALA A 40 3.34 -11.05 -16.89
C ALA A 40 4.09 -9.91 -16.23
N ILE A 41 3.40 -8.80 -15.91
CA ILE A 41 3.97 -7.66 -15.18
C ILE A 41 4.54 -8.12 -13.84
N ALA A 42 3.80 -8.89 -13.05
CA ALA A 42 4.28 -9.37 -11.77
C ALA A 42 5.51 -10.28 -11.89
N LYS A 43 5.62 -11.08 -12.96
CA LYS A 43 6.81 -11.92 -13.19
C LYS A 43 8.05 -11.06 -13.47
N ASP A 44 7.89 -10.02 -14.28
CA ASP A 44 8.98 -9.07 -14.56
C ASP A 44 9.34 -8.27 -13.31
N THR A 45 8.35 -7.77 -12.57
CA THR A 45 8.51 -7.07 -11.29
C THR A 45 9.23 -7.94 -10.26
N TYR A 46 8.88 -9.22 -10.11
CA TYR A 46 9.56 -10.14 -9.18
C TYR A 46 11.03 -10.39 -9.52
N SER A 47 11.41 -10.21 -10.79
CA SER A 47 12.81 -10.37 -11.20
C SER A 47 13.71 -9.31 -10.56
N TYR A 48 13.18 -8.15 -10.12
CA TYR A 48 13.91 -7.19 -9.27
C TYR A 48 14.41 -7.86 -7.99
N PHE A 49 13.49 -8.49 -7.25
CA PHE A 49 13.82 -9.15 -5.99
C PHE A 49 14.72 -10.38 -6.19
N SER A 50 14.61 -11.04 -7.34
CA SER A 50 15.49 -12.16 -7.68
C SER A 50 16.94 -11.71 -7.89
N ASP A 51 17.13 -10.56 -8.54
CA ASP A 51 18.46 -10.06 -8.93
C ASP A 51 19.12 -9.18 -7.85
N TYR A 52 18.33 -8.45 -7.05
CA TYR A 52 18.83 -7.45 -6.08
C TYR A 52 18.58 -7.81 -4.61
N THR A 53 18.23 -9.05 -4.32
CA THR A 53 18.28 -9.58 -2.95
C THR A 53 19.58 -10.34 -2.75
N ASP A 54 20.37 -9.95 -1.74
CA ASP A 54 21.59 -10.69 -1.43
C ASP A 54 21.23 -12.14 -1.02
N PRO A 55 21.78 -13.16 -1.72
CA PRO A 55 21.36 -14.55 -1.52
C PRO A 55 21.87 -15.14 -0.20
N LYS A 56 22.86 -14.51 0.46
CA LYS A 56 23.40 -14.97 1.75
C LYS A 56 22.61 -14.40 2.91
N THR A 57 22.19 -13.14 2.81
CA THR A 57 21.50 -12.45 3.90
C THR A 57 19.98 -12.40 3.73
N GLY A 58 19.48 -12.51 2.50
CA GLY A 58 18.07 -12.31 2.17
C GLY A 58 17.61 -10.86 2.32
N LEU A 59 18.54 -9.88 2.28
CA LEU A 59 18.24 -8.46 2.34
C LEU A 59 18.23 -7.85 0.93
N THR A 60 17.11 -7.24 0.55
CA THR A 60 16.92 -6.60 -0.76
C THR A 60 17.53 -5.21 -0.80
N SER A 61 18.19 -4.84 -1.89
CA SER A 61 18.64 -3.47 -2.12
C SER A 61 17.44 -2.52 -2.23
N ASP A 62 17.60 -1.29 -1.73
CA ASP A 62 16.56 -0.28 -1.63
C ASP A 62 16.12 0.24 -3.00
N THR A 63 17.09 0.71 -3.78
CA THR A 63 16.86 1.36 -5.06
C THR A 63 17.88 0.91 -6.09
N VAL A 64 17.45 0.74 -7.34
CA VAL A 64 18.33 0.57 -8.50
C VAL A 64 18.03 1.64 -9.53
N ARG A 65 19.01 2.50 -9.82
CA ARG A 65 18.90 3.58 -10.82
C ARG A 65 19.64 3.23 -12.10
N LEU A 66 19.06 3.61 -13.23
CA LEU A 66 19.63 3.45 -14.56
C LEU A 66 19.94 4.83 -15.14
N SER A 67 21.19 5.27 -15.03
CA SER A 67 21.67 6.57 -15.50
C SER A 67 22.78 6.38 -16.55
N ASN A 68 22.67 6.99 -17.73
CA ASN A 68 23.72 7.00 -18.76
C ASN A 68 24.34 5.62 -19.08
N GLY A 69 23.51 4.56 -19.12
CA GLY A 69 23.96 3.19 -19.38
C GLY A 69 24.65 2.47 -18.20
N LYS A 70 24.70 3.11 -17.02
CA LYS A 70 25.18 2.52 -15.77
C LYS A 70 24.02 2.10 -14.88
N VAL A 71 24.27 1.07 -14.07
CA VAL A 71 23.38 0.59 -13.02
C VAL A 71 23.97 1.03 -11.69
N GLU A 72 23.23 1.84 -10.95
CA GLU A 72 23.59 2.30 -9.62
C GLU A 72 22.68 1.60 -8.59
N GLU A 73 23.26 0.68 -7.82
CA GLU A 73 22.55 -0.10 -6.82
C GLU A 73 22.79 0.47 -5.41
N ALA A 74 21.71 0.84 -4.73
CA ALA A 74 21.72 1.23 -3.34
C ALA A 74 21.71 0.00 -2.43
N LYS A 75 22.91 -0.51 -2.08
CA LYS A 75 23.12 -1.72 -1.26
C LYS A 75 22.81 -1.56 0.23
N HIS A 76 21.64 -1.03 0.53
CA HIS A 76 21.05 -0.95 1.85
C HIS A 76 19.56 -1.23 1.78
N THR A 77 18.93 -1.47 2.92
CA THR A 77 17.52 -1.83 3.05
C THR A 77 16.90 -1.19 4.29
N SER A 78 15.58 -1.02 4.26
CA SER A 78 14.75 -0.69 5.41
C SER A 78 13.92 -1.89 5.89
N PRO A 79 13.35 -1.84 7.10
CA PRO A 79 12.36 -2.83 7.54
C PRO A 79 11.16 -2.94 6.59
N THR A 80 10.69 -1.84 5.99
CA THR A 80 9.63 -1.86 4.97
C THR A 80 10.05 -2.61 3.72
N ASN A 81 11.25 -2.37 3.19
CA ASN A 81 11.75 -3.08 2.01
C ASN A 81 11.90 -4.59 2.26
N ILE A 82 12.34 -4.97 3.47
CA ILE A 82 12.39 -6.37 3.88
C ILE A 82 10.99 -6.96 3.88
N SER A 83 9.99 -6.26 4.44
CA SER A 83 8.59 -6.68 4.37
C SER A 83 8.10 -6.87 2.94
N MET A 84 8.36 -5.89 2.07
CA MET A 84 7.99 -5.96 0.65
C MET A 84 8.62 -7.16 -0.06
N TYR A 85 9.87 -7.51 0.26
CA TYR A 85 10.50 -8.73 -0.24
C TYR A 85 9.81 -10.00 0.27
N LEU A 86 9.48 -10.08 1.57
CA LEU A 86 8.76 -11.23 2.15
C LEU A 86 7.40 -11.42 1.46
N LEU A 87 6.61 -10.36 1.37
CA LEU A 87 5.28 -10.37 0.76
C LEU A 87 5.34 -10.66 -0.74
N SER A 88 6.35 -10.13 -1.45
CA SER A 88 6.56 -10.41 -2.87
C SER A 88 6.99 -11.86 -3.12
N THR A 89 7.76 -12.45 -2.20
CA THR A 89 8.15 -13.86 -2.28
C THR A 89 6.96 -14.80 -2.07
N ILE A 90 6.06 -14.49 -1.13
CA ILE A 90 4.77 -15.19 -0.99
C ILE A 90 3.95 -15.03 -2.27
N SER A 91 3.82 -13.80 -2.75
CA SER A 91 3.08 -13.46 -3.97
C SER A 91 3.58 -14.24 -5.20
N ALA A 92 4.89 -14.30 -5.40
CA ALA A 92 5.51 -15.04 -6.50
C ALA A 92 5.25 -16.55 -6.42
N GLN A 93 5.27 -17.12 -5.21
CA GLN A 93 4.90 -18.53 -5.01
C GLN A 93 3.43 -18.78 -5.33
N GLU A 94 2.53 -17.93 -4.83
CA GLU A 94 1.08 -18.06 -5.07
C GLU A 94 0.72 -17.92 -6.56
N MET A 95 1.47 -17.08 -7.29
CA MET A 95 1.36 -16.95 -8.74
C MET A 95 2.06 -18.05 -9.53
N GLY A 96 2.86 -18.91 -8.88
CA GLY A 96 3.55 -20.03 -9.50
C GLY A 96 4.86 -19.67 -10.21
N PHE A 97 5.45 -18.52 -9.90
CA PHE A 97 6.73 -18.07 -10.47
C PHE A 97 7.93 -18.79 -9.84
N ILE A 98 7.80 -19.13 -8.55
CA ILE A 98 8.79 -19.91 -7.80
C ILE A 98 8.10 -21.07 -7.08
N SER A 99 8.88 -22.09 -6.74
CA SER A 99 8.36 -23.22 -5.96
C SER A 99 8.15 -22.83 -4.49
N ARG A 100 7.25 -23.52 -3.79
CA ARG A 100 7.10 -23.39 -2.33
C ARG A 100 8.42 -23.60 -1.58
N LYS A 101 9.21 -24.60 -2.01
CA LYS A 101 10.52 -24.89 -1.41
C LYS A 101 11.46 -23.70 -1.51
N GLU A 102 11.52 -23.08 -2.68
CA GLU A 102 12.34 -21.88 -2.91
C GLU A 102 11.86 -20.70 -2.07
N ALA A 103 10.54 -20.44 -2.03
CA ALA A 103 9.97 -19.36 -1.25
C ALA A 103 10.30 -19.49 0.25
N VAL A 104 10.10 -20.69 0.80
CA VAL A 104 10.46 -21.00 2.20
C VAL A 104 11.95 -20.79 2.44
N GLN A 105 12.81 -21.28 1.54
CA GLN A 105 14.26 -21.12 1.68
C GLN A 105 14.69 -19.65 1.66
N ARG A 106 14.15 -18.85 0.72
CA ARG A 106 14.42 -17.42 0.60
C ARG A 106 14.03 -16.65 1.87
N ILE A 107 12.81 -16.88 2.36
CA ILE A 107 12.34 -16.23 3.59
C ILE A 107 13.15 -16.72 4.79
N GLN A 108 13.44 -18.01 4.88
CA GLN A 108 14.25 -18.59 5.95
C GLN A 108 15.64 -17.95 6.02
N THR A 109 16.28 -17.65 4.89
CA THR A 109 17.55 -16.89 4.83
C THR A 109 17.39 -15.50 5.45
N THR A 110 16.37 -14.73 5.04
CA THR A 110 16.07 -13.41 5.61
C THR A 110 15.85 -13.51 7.12
N LEU A 111 15.06 -14.48 7.59
CA LEU A 111 14.78 -14.66 9.02
C LEU A 111 16.04 -15.01 9.84
N HIS A 112 17.01 -15.73 9.27
CA HIS A 112 18.30 -15.98 9.92
C HIS A 112 19.08 -14.68 10.13
N THR A 113 19.17 -13.84 9.10
CA THR A 113 19.81 -12.52 9.21
C THR A 113 19.08 -11.62 10.19
N LEU A 114 17.74 -11.54 10.11
CA LEU A 114 16.94 -10.71 11.02
C LEU A 114 17.20 -11.06 12.49
N ASN A 115 17.45 -12.33 12.83
CA ASN A 115 17.81 -12.73 14.19
C ASN A 115 19.13 -12.11 14.66
N SER A 116 20.13 -11.98 13.79
CA SER A 116 21.47 -11.46 14.13
C SER A 116 21.59 -9.94 14.04
N LEU A 117 20.68 -9.25 13.34
CA LEU A 117 20.75 -7.79 13.22
C LEU A 117 20.71 -7.09 14.59
N LYS A 118 21.44 -5.97 14.72
CA LYS A 118 21.31 -5.09 15.89
C LYS A 118 19.90 -4.50 15.94
N LYS A 119 19.29 -4.43 17.12
CA LYS A 119 17.90 -3.98 17.36
C LYS A 119 17.84 -3.02 18.55
N TRP A 120 16.77 -2.26 18.66
CA TRP A 120 16.43 -1.42 19.81
C TRP A 120 15.05 -1.83 20.32
N ASN A 121 14.95 -2.34 21.56
CA ASN A 121 13.70 -2.88 22.13
C ASN A 121 12.97 -3.86 21.19
N GLY A 122 13.76 -4.71 20.52
CA GLY A 122 13.28 -5.66 19.52
C GLY A 122 12.86 -5.05 18.18
N LEU A 123 12.69 -3.72 18.09
CA LEU A 123 12.50 -3.00 16.85
C LEU A 123 13.83 -2.88 16.07
N PHE A 124 13.70 -2.79 14.76
CA PHE A 124 14.80 -2.70 13.81
C PHE A 124 15.12 -1.23 13.53
N TYR A 125 16.40 -0.96 13.28
CA TYR A 125 16.87 0.33 12.79
C TYR A 125 16.36 0.56 11.38
N ASN A 126 16.21 1.83 10.98
CA ASN A 126 15.65 2.17 9.68
C ASN A 126 16.51 1.71 8.50
N TRP A 127 17.83 1.54 8.70
CA TRP A 127 18.75 1.23 7.62
C TRP A 127 19.79 0.18 8.01
N TYR A 128 19.90 -0.86 7.19
CA TYR A 128 20.98 -1.85 7.22
C TYR A 128 21.61 -1.94 5.83
N ASN A 129 22.91 -2.24 5.75
CA ASN A 129 23.50 -2.64 4.48
C ASN A 129 23.01 -4.05 4.11
N THR A 130 22.99 -4.39 2.83
CA THR A 130 22.53 -5.71 2.37
C THR A 130 23.41 -6.87 2.83
N ASP A 131 24.63 -6.59 3.32
CA ASP A 131 25.50 -7.58 3.97
C ASP A 131 25.13 -7.88 5.44
N GLY A 132 24.11 -7.20 5.99
CA GLY A 132 23.62 -7.38 7.36
C GLY A 132 24.30 -6.50 8.40
N SER A 133 25.24 -5.64 8.00
CA SER A 133 25.79 -4.61 8.90
C SER A 133 24.81 -3.45 9.11
N LEU A 134 24.85 -2.83 10.29
CA LEU A 134 24.06 -1.63 10.56
C LEU A 134 24.62 -0.46 9.74
N LYS A 135 23.74 0.26 9.04
CA LYS A 135 24.12 1.48 8.32
C LYS A 135 24.16 2.65 9.31
N THR A 136 25.32 3.26 9.53
CA THR A 136 25.53 4.25 10.60
C THR A 136 25.82 5.67 10.10
N ASP A 137 26.07 5.84 8.81
CA ASP A 137 26.44 7.11 8.18
C ASP A 137 25.26 8.07 8.00
N TRP A 138 24.01 7.62 8.17
CA TRP A 138 22.78 8.42 7.96
C TRP A 138 22.01 8.67 9.27
N GLY A 139 22.69 8.56 10.41
CA GLY A 139 22.04 8.55 11.72
C GLY A 139 21.40 7.18 12.02
N GLN A 140 20.84 7.06 13.23
CA GLN A 140 20.23 5.83 13.70
C GLN A 140 18.83 6.12 14.20
N PHE A 141 17.84 5.74 13.41
CA PHE A 141 16.43 6.01 13.68
C PHE A 141 15.65 4.70 13.81
N ILE A 142 14.70 4.67 14.74
CA ILE A 142 13.71 3.60 14.88
C ILE A 142 12.38 4.16 14.39
N SER A 143 12.03 3.82 13.15
CA SER A 143 10.77 4.23 12.53
C SER A 143 9.61 3.37 13.00
N GLN A 144 8.53 4.01 13.47
CA GLN A 144 7.31 3.31 13.88
C GLN A 144 6.67 2.63 12.67
N VAL A 145 6.59 3.33 11.53
CA VAL A 145 5.92 2.84 10.32
C VAL A 145 6.70 1.70 9.68
N ASP A 146 8.02 1.80 9.55
CA ASP A 146 8.82 0.77 8.89
C ASP A 146 8.80 -0.55 9.66
N ASN A 147 8.93 -0.47 10.99
CA ASN A 147 8.82 -1.64 11.83
C ASN A 147 7.43 -2.26 11.73
N SER A 148 6.37 -1.46 11.63
CA SER A 148 5.00 -1.95 11.45
C SER A 148 4.83 -2.75 10.17
N TRP A 149 5.43 -2.28 9.07
CA TRP A 149 5.47 -3.03 7.81
C TRP A 149 6.25 -4.33 7.95
N LEU A 150 7.41 -4.33 8.59
CA LEU A 150 8.16 -5.57 8.85
C LEU A 150 7.34 -6.56 9.69
N THR A 151 6.66 -6.10 10.73
CA THR A 151 5.75 -6.93 11.53
C THR A 151 4.66 -7.55 10.67
N ALA A 152 4.02 -6.78 9.78
CA ALA A 152 3.01 -7.30 8.86
C ALA A 152 3.57 -8.37 7.91
N GLY A 153 4.76 -8.16 7.36
CA GLY A 153 5.46 -9.12 6.51
C GLY A 153 5.78 -10.42 7.24
N LEU A 154 6.26 -10.33 8.49
CA LEU A 154 6.56 -11.48 9.34
C LEU A 154 5.31 -12.27 9.72
N MET A 155 4.23 -11.59 10.13
CA MET A 155 2.94 -12.21 10.43
C MET A 155 2.41 -12.97 9.21
N THR A 156 2.40 -12.32 8.05
CA THR A 156 1.93 -12.92 6.79
C THR A 156 2.78 -14.14 6.41
N ALA A 157 4.11 -14.04 6.50
CA ALA A 157 5.01 -15.15 6.19
C ALA A 157 4.83 -16.34 7.13
N GLY A 158 4.61 -16.10 8.42
CA GLY A 158 4.33 -17.15 9.40
C GLY A 158 3.01 -17.88 9.12
N GLN A 159 1.98 -17.17 8.66
CA GLN A 159 0.71 -17.78 8.29
C GLN A 159 0.76 -18.50 6.94
N ALA A 160 1.49 -17.96 5.96
CA ALA A 160 1.70 -18.61 4.66
C ALA A 160 2.51 -19.92 4.80
N TYR A 161 3.49 -19.95 5.70
CA TYR A 161 4.40 -21.08 5.87
C TYR A 161 4.52 -21.49 7.35
N LYS A 162 3.74 -22.50 7.72
CA LYS A 162 3.66 -23.01 9.11
C LYS A 162 5.02 -23.37 9.72
N GLU A 163 5.97 -23.85 8.91
CA GLU A 163 7.34 -24.17 9.36
C GLU A 163 8.15 -22.92 9.77
N LEU A 164 7.80 -21.74 9.25
CA LEU A 164 8.45 -20.46 9.59
C LEU A 164 7.74 -19.72 10.73
N TYR A 165 6.52 -20.16 11.10
CA TYR A 165 5.72 -19.54 12.16
C TYR A 165 6.46 -19.42 13.51
N PRO A 166 7.20 -20.42 14.00
CA PRO A 166 7.91 -20.29 15.28
C PRO A 166 8.95 -19.16 15.29
N GLN A 167 9.66 -18.94 14.18
CA GLN A 167 10.69 -17.91 14.08
C GLN A 167 10.10 -16.52 13.85
N THR A 168 9.13 -16.41 12.93
CA THR A 168 8.42 -15.15 12.66
C THR A 168 7.68 -14.65 13.90
N SER A 169 6.91 -15.51 14.57
CA SER A 169 6.17 -15.14 15.78
C SER A 169 7.09 -14.74 16.94
N LYS A 170 8.28 -15.34 17.07
CA LYS A 170 9.28 -14.92 18.06
C LYS A 170 9.78 -13.50 17.80
N LEU A 171 10.09 -13.17 16.54
CA LEU A 171 10.49 -11.81 16.15
C LEU A 171 9.36 -10.80 16.40
N VAL A 172 8.14 -11.10 15.94
CA VAL A 172 6.96 -10.23 16.12
C VAL A 172 6.66 -9.98 17.61
N LYS A 173 6.80 -10.99 18.47
CA LYS A 173 6.61 -10.83 19.93
C LYS A 173 7.67 -9.95 20.57
N ALA A 174 8.90 -9.95 20.05
CA ALA A 174 9.99 -9.16 20.59
C ALA A 174 9.92 -7.68 20.21
N MET A 175 9.28 -7.35 19.09
CA MET A 175 9.09 -5.97 18.62
C MET A 175 8.11 -5.23 19.57
N ASP A 176 8.65 -4.39 20.45
CA ASP A 176 7.87 -3.65 21.45
C ASP A 176 7.59 -2.22 20.99
N TYR A 177 6.32 -1.92 20.69
CA TYR A 177 5.92 -0.59 20.24
C TYR A 177 5.61 0.39 21.38
N LYS A 178 5.53 -0.06 22.64
CA LYS A 178 5.13 0.79 23.78
C LYS A 178 5.99 2.03 23.92
N THR A 179 7.27 1.92 23.61
CA THR A 179 8.23 3.01 23.75
C THR A 179 8.09 4.12 22.72
N LEU A 180 7.36 3.87 21.62
CA LEU A 180 7.04 4.86 20.60
C LEU A 180 5.66 5.50 20.81
N TYR A 181 4.86 4.96 21.74
CA TYR A 181 3.53 5.43 22.03
C TYR A 181 3.57 6.55 23.07
N ASP A 182 2.84 7.63 22.80
CA ASP A 182 2.64 8.71 23.73
C ASP A 182 1.29 8.52 24.45
N PRO A 183 1.26 8.10 25.73
CA PRO A 183 0.01 7.84 26.43
C PRO A 183 -0.76 9.11 26.80
N GLU A 184 -0.12 10.28 26.82
CA GLU A 184 -0.78 11.55 27.15
C GLU A 184 -1.65 12.01 25.98
N VAL A 185 -1.14 11.88 24.75
CA VAL A 185 -1.88 12.17 23.51
C VAL A 185 -2.70 10.97 23.04
N GLY A 186 -2.27 9.77 23.40
CA GLY A 186 -2.84 8.51 22.96
C GLY A 186 -2.58 8.20 21.47
N GLN A 187 -1.44 8.65 20.96
CA GLN A 187 -1.00 8.49 19.58
C GLN A 187 0.46 8.04 19.52
N PHE A 188 0.88 7.47 18.40
CA PHE A 188 2.29 7.15 18.17
C PHE A 188 3.09 8.41 17.83
N ARG A 189 4.33 8.47 18.30
CA ARG A 189 5.38 9.33 17.73
C ARG A 189 5.84 8.73 16.40
N GLY A 190 6.38 9.56 15.52
CA GLY A 190 6.98 9.12 14.24
C GLY A 190 8.08 8.08 14.42
N GLY A 191 8.88 8.24 15.49
CA GLY A 191 9.88 7.25 15.88
C GLY A 191 10.83 7.77 16.94
N TYR A 192 11.98 7.11 17.05
CA TYR A 192 13.02 7.41 18.04
C TYR A 192 14.37 7.62 17.35
N ASP A 193 14.98 8.78 17.58
CA ASP A 193 16.35 9.07 17.17
C ASP A 193 17.31 8.59 18.27
N VAL A 194 18.11 7.58 17.94
CA VAL A 194 19.02 6.90 18.87
C VAL A 194 20.24 7.77 19.18
N VAL A 195 20.62 8.69 18.28
CA VAL A 195 21.78 9.57 18.47
C VAL A 195 21.47 10.65 19.49
N THR A 196 20.31 11.28 19.36
CA THR A 196 19.84 12.33 20.28
C THR A 196 19.16 11.76 21.52
N GLY A 197 18.73 10.50 21.47
CA GLY A 197 18.01 9.82 22.53
C GLY A 197 16.58 10.30 22.70
N LYS A 198 15.97 10.89 21.66
CA LYS A 198 14.66 11.55 21.71
C LYS A 198 13.65 10.92 20.75
N LEU A 199 12.39 10.92 21.17
CA LEU A 199 11.26 10.69 20.26
C LEU A 199 11.08 11.90 19.34
N THR A 200 10.51 11.68 18.16
CA THR A 200 10.14 12.77 17.25
C THR A 200 9.11 13.71 17.90
N GLU A 201 9.17 14.99 17.57
CA GLU A 201 8.23 15.98 18.11
C GLU A 201 6.80 15.82 17.57
N HIS A 202 6.65 15.30 16.35
CA HIS A 202 5.34 15.05 15.74
C HIS A 202 4.76 13.68 16.13
N HIS A 203 3.44 13.57 16.00
CA HIS A 203 2.67 12.33 16.14
C HIS A 203 2.12 11.87 14.80
N TYR A 204 1.97 10.56 14.65
CA TYR A 204 1.14 9.97 13.60
C TYR A 204 -0.32 9.97 14.05
N GLY A 205 -0.93 11.16 13.95
CA GLY A 205 -2.31 11.41 14.36
C GLY A 205 -3.34 11.36 13.24
N MET A 206 -2.95 11.57 11.98
CA MET A 206 -3.87 11.45 10.85
C MET A 206 -4.26 9.99 10.62
N PHE A 207 -5.55 9.71 10.56
CA PHE A 207 -6.06 8.34 10.47
C PHE A 207 -5.89 7.72 9.09
N TYR A 208 -6.15 8.49 8.03
CA TYR A 208 -6.12 8.01 6.65
C TYR A 208 -4.74 8.14 6.00
N THR A 209 -3.72 7.61 6.69
CA THR A 209 -2.32 7.54 6.21
C THR A 209 -1.74 6.15 6.48
N GLU A 210 -0.53 5.89 5.97
CA GLU A 210 0.14 4.59 6.05
C GLU A 210 0.49 4.10 7.48
N PRO A 211 0.77 4.96 8.49
CA PRO A 211 1.14 4.50 9.82
C PRO A 211 -0.01 3.82 10.57
N ARG A 212 -1.26 3.95 10.10
CA ARG A 212 -2.42 3.30 10.71
C ARG A 212 -2.29 1.78 10.80
N LEU A 213 -1.51 1.16 9.91
CA LEU A 213 -1.20 -0.27 10.00
C LEU A 213 -0.48 -0.60 11.31
N GLY A 214 0.45 0.26 11.73
CA GLY A 214 1.17 0.11 12.99
C GLY A 214 0.25 0.25 14.19
N SER A 215 -0.68 1.20 14.16
CA SER A 215 -1.75 1.33 15.15
C SER A 215 -2.58 0.06 15.28
N TYR A 216 -3.05 -0.49 14.16
CA TYR A 216 -3.82 -1.73 14.12
C TYR A 216 -3.04 -2.90 14.74
N ILE A 217 -1.80 -3.09 14.31
CA ILE A 217 -0.92 -4.17 14.78
C ILE A 217 -0.60 -4.04 16.27
N ALA A 218 -0.26 -2.83 16.74
CA ALA A 218 0.10 -2.60 18.14
C ALA A 218 -1.09 -2.84 19.08
N ILE A 219 -2.30 -2.48 18.68
CA ILE A 219 -3.53 -2.83 19.42
C ILE A 219 -3.70 -4.35 19.48
N GLY A 220 -3.53 -5.04 18.35
CA GLY A 220 -3.62 -6.50 18.29
C GLY A 220 -2.58 -7.24 19.14
N LYS A 221 -1.38 -6.67 19.23
CA LYS A 221 -0.30 -7.14 20.12
C LYS A 221 -0.62 -6.86 21.60
N GLY A 222 -1.48 -5.90 21.89
CA GLY A 222 -1.72 -5.40 23.25
C GLY A 222 -0.61 -4.48 23.74
N ASP A 223 0.18 -3.91 22.82
CA ASP A 223 1.22 -2.95 23.14
C ASP A 223 0.62 -1.60 23.49
N VAL A 224 -0.50 -1.23 22.86
CA VAL A 224 -1.21 0.03 23.11
C VAL A 224 -2.69 -0.23 23.41
N PRO A 225 -3.37 0.70 24.13
CA PRO A 225 -4.80 0.59 24.40
C PRO A 225 -5.64 0.59 23.11
N ARG A 226 -6.81 -0.05 23.14
CA ARG A 226 -7.73 -0.11 22.00
C ARG A 226 -8.27 1.27 21.58
N ASP A 227 -8.43 2.16 22.55
CA ASP A 227 -8.94 3.53 22.34
C ASP A 227 -8.00 4.41 21.49
N HIS A 228 -6.74 3.99 21.30
CA HIS A 228 -5.79 4.61 20.38
C HIS A 228 -6.38 4.79 18.98
N TRP A 229 -7.16 3.80 18.51
CA TRP A 229 -7.79 3.83 17.19
C TRP A 229 -8.73 5.03 17.00
N TRP A 230 -9.43 5.41 18.06
CA TRP A 230 -10.39 6.52 18.06
C TRP A 230 -9.73 7.87 18.31
N LYS A 231 -8.50 7.90 18.85
CA LYS A 231 -7.73 9.12 19.09
C LYS A 231 -7.03 9.67 17.84
N MET A 232 -7.02 8.92 16.74
CA MET A 232 -6.52 9.42 15.46
C MET A 232 -7.59 10.26 14.73
N TYR A 233 -7.15 11.34 14.10
CA TYR A 233 -7.97 12.32 13.40
C TYR A 233 -8.45 11.79 12.05
N ARG A 234 -9.77 11.74 11.83
CA ARG A 234 -10.33 11.53 10.48
C ARG A 234 -10.05 12.79 9.65
N THR A 235 -10.37 13.96 10.20
CA THR A 235 -9.81 15.25 9.79
C THR A 235 -9.24 15.96 11.01
N LEU A 236 -8.42 16.98 10.78
CA LEU A 236 -7.96 17.84 11.86
C LEU A 236 -9.11 18.69 12.43
N PRO A 237 -8.95 19.23 13.64
CA PRO A 237 -9.97 20.08 14.26
C PRO A 237 -10.35 21.29 13.35
N PRO A 238 -11.64 21.66 13.25
CA PRO A 238 -12.10 22.76 12.40
C PRO A 238 -11.45 24.11 12.70
N GLU A 239 -11.03 24.33 13.95
CA GLU A 239 -10.37 25.54 14.42
C GLU A 239 -8.91 25.70 13.93
N TRP A 240 -8.32 24.66 13.33
CA TRP A 240 -6.97 24.74 12.74
C TRP A 240 -7.07 25.21 11.29
N ASP A 241 -6.92 26.51 11.07
CA ASP A 241 -7.16 27.18 9.78
C ASP A 241 -6.07 27.00 8.72
N TRP A 242 -4.95 26.37 9.07
CA TRP A 242 -3.85 26.08 8.15
C TRP A 242 -4.12 24.90 7.20
N GLN A 243 -5.10 24.05 7.53
CA GLN A 243 -5.45 22.89 6.71
C GLN A 243 -6.15 23.32 5.41
N SER A 244 -6.06 22.50 4.37
CA SER A 244 -6.47 22.83 3.00
C SER A 244 -7.95 23.21 2.84
N GLN A 245 -8.81 22.76 3.75
CA GLN A 245 -10.20 23.19 3.85
C GLN A 245 -10.74 22.96 5.26
N THR A 246 -11.68 23.80 5.71
CA THR A 246 -12.38 23.56 6.98
C THR A 246 -13.24 22.29 6.86
N PRO A 247 -13.02 21.28 7.71
CA PRO A 247 -13.80 20.05 7.68
C PRO A 247 -15.21 20.25 8.22
N GLU A 248 -16.16 19.50 7.67
CA GLU A 248 -17.52 19.39 8.15
C GLU A 248 -17.77 17.98 8.67
N GLY A 249 -18.66 17.80 9.65
CA GLY A 249 -19.00 16.46 10.13
C GLY A 249 -19.68 16.48 11.49
N PRO A 250 -20.31 15.37 11.88
CA PRO A 250 -20.79 15.17 13.25
C PRO A 250 -19.65 14.77 14.18
N THR A 251 -19.90 14.90 15.47
CA THR A 251 -19.10 14.22 16.51
C THR A 251 -19.88 13.01 17.00
N ALA A 252 -19.20 11.87 17.10
CA ALA A 252 -19.75 10.63 17.62
C ALA A 252 -18.91 10.12 18.81
N GLU A 253 -19.46 9.21 19.60
CA GLU A 253 -18.76 8.60 20.73
C GLU A 253 -18.44 7.13 20.44
N TYR A 254 -17.16 6.76 20.57
CA TYR A 254 -16.67 5.39 20.40
C TYR A 254 -15.85 4.97 21.60
N ASP A 255 -16.29 3.94 22.32
CA ASP A 255 -15.57 3.37 23.47
C ASP A 255 -15.15 4.45 24.50
N GLY A 256 -16.01 5.47 24.72
CA GLY A 256 -15.74 6.60 25.63
C GLY A 256 -14.83 7.69 25.05
N VAL A 257 -14.48 7.63 23.77
CA VAL A 257 -13.72 8.66 23.05
C VAL A 257 -14.66 9.45 22.15
N SER A 258 -14.62 10.79 22.28
CA SER A 258 -15.30 11.70 21.36
C SER A 258 -14.51 11.80 20.06
N VAL A 259 -15.11 11.39 18.96
CA VAL A 259 -14.49 11.35 17.62
C VAL A 259 -15.22 12.34 16.72
N PHE A 260 -14.48 13.33 16.21
CA PHE A 260 -14.97 14.17 15.13
C PHE A 260 -14.88 13.39 13.82
N GLU A 261 -16.03 12.96 13.31
CA GLU A 261 -16.14 12.28 12.02
C GLU A 261 -16.13 13.32 10.89
N GLY A 262 -15.07 14.13 10.83
CA GLY A 262 -14.94 15.15 9.81
C GLY A 262 -14.69 14.56 8.42
N HIS A 263 -15.12 15.29 7.40
CA HIS A 263 -14.83 15.02 6.00
C HIS A 263 -14.49 16.29 5.25
N TYR A 264 -13.81 16.07 4.14
CA TYR A 264 -13.56 17.03 3.10
C TYR A 264 -14.50 16.81 1.91
N GLU A 265 -14.58 17.76 0.98
CA GLU A 265 -15.40 17.64 -0.23
C GLU A 265 -14.67 18.18 -1.45
N TYR A 266 -14.59 17.36 -2.50
CA TYR A 266 -14.02 17.76 -3.78
C TYR A 266 -14.87 17.17 -4.91
N LYS A 267 -15.25 18.02 -5.88
CA LYS A 267 -16.15 17.65 -7.00
C LYS A 267 -17.48 17.03 -6.54
N GLY A 268 -18.05 17.51 -5.43
CA GLY A 268 -19.31 16.98 -4.89
C GLY A 268 -19.19 15.60 -4.24
N VAL A 269 -17.97 15.12 -4.00
CA VAL A 269 -17.71 13.83 -3.33
C VAL A 269 -17.05 14.12 -1.99
N LYS A 270 -17.68 13.64 -0.92
CA LYS A 270 -17.15 13.72 0.44
C LYS A 270 -16.09 12.63 0.67
N TYR A 271 -15.03 12.93 1.40
CA TYR A 271 -13.96 11.95 1.68
C TYR A 271 -13.19 12.34 2.94
N VAL A 272 -12.46 11.41 3.51
CA VAL A 272 -11.51 11.64 4.61
C VAL A 272 -10.12 11.83 3.98
N PRO A 273 -9.45 12.97 4.16
CA PRO A 273 -8.18 13.29 3.50
C PRO A 273 -6.99 12.51 4.09
N SER A 274 -5.96 12.28 3.28
CA SER A 274 -4.63 11.91 3.81
C SER A 274 -3.84 13.17 4.17
N TRP A 275 -2.58 13.04 4.57
CA TRP A 275 -1.76 14.24 4.86
C TRP A 275 -1.41 15.00 3.57
N GLY A 276 -0.82 14.29 2.61
CA GLY A 276 -0.34 14.85 1.36
C GLY A 276 -1.31 14.72 0.17
N GLY A 277 -2.29 13.84 0.23
CA GLY A 277 -3.21 13.53 -0.88
C GLY A 277 -2.65 12.48 -1.86
N SER A 278 -1.59 11.76 -1.49
CA SER A 278 -1.01 10.71 -2.32
C SER A 278 -1.82 9.41 -2.27
N MET A 279 -1.65 8.55 -3.29
CA MET A 279 -2.26 7.22 -3.29
C MET A 279 -1.64 6.30 -2.23
N PHE A 280 -0.33 6.38 -2.02
CA PHE A 280 0.42 5.56 -1.06
C PHE A 280 -0.12 5.68 0.36
N GLU A 281 -0.23 6.90 0.89
CA GLU A 281 -0.70 7.14 2.27
C GLU A 281 -2.06 6.48 2.53
N GLY A 282 -2.97 6.64 1.58
CA GLY A 282 -4.32 6.11 1.68
C GLY A 282 -4.37 4.60 1.50
N LEU A 283 -3.78 4.05 0.43
CA LEU A 283 -4.10 2.69 -0.02
C LEU A 283 -3.05 1.64 0.31
N MET A 284 -1.82 2.01 0.69
CA MET A 284 -0.79 1.03 1.02
C MET A 284 -1.21 0.07 2.14
N PRO A 285 -1.79 0.50 3.28
CA PRO A 285 -2.25 -0.43 4.33
C PRO A 285 -3.26 -1.46 3.81
N GLY A 286 -4.03 -1.11 2.77
CA GLY A 286 -4.93 -1.99 2.06
C GLY A 286 -4.26 -3.20 1.39
N LEU A 287 -2.93 -3.26 1.30
CA LEU A 287 -2.21 -4.45 0.82
C LEU A 287 -2.33 -5.65 1.77
N VAL A 288 -2.45 -5.39 3.07
CA VAL A 288 -2.57 -6.43 4.12
C VAL A 288 -3.86 -6.32 4.92
N LEU A 289 -4.39 -5.10 5.11
CA LEU A 289 -5.70 -4.87 5.72
C LEU A 289 -6.79 -5.02 4.67
N ASN A 290 -7.75 -5.93 4.88
CA ASN A 290 -8.92 -6.05 3.98
C ASN A 290 -9.99 -4.99 4.30
N GLU A 291 -9.62 -3.73 4.15
CA GLU A 291 -10.45 -2.56 4.45
C GLU A 291 -11.71 -2.51 3.58
N LYS A 292 -11.59 -2.93 2.31
CA LYS A 292 -12.73 -3.04 1.39
C LYS A 292 -13.80 -4.00 1.91
N LYS A 293 -13.39 -5.12 2.53
CA LYS A 293 -14.33 -6.12 3.08
C LYS A 293 -14.90 -5.70 4.43
N TYR A 294 -14.04 -5.19 5.33
CA TYR A 294 -14.41 -4.98 6.73
C TYR A 294 -14.89 -3.56 7.02
N GLY A 295 -14.27 -2.53 6.42
CA GLY A 295 -14.62 -1.12 6.60
C GLY A 295 -15.45 -0.56 5.45
N LYS A 296 -16.49 -1.27 5.01
CA LYS A 296 -17.27 -0.94 3.80
C LYS A 296 -17.80 0.49 3.78
N ASN A 297 -18.17 1.03 4.93
CA ASN A 297 -18.77 2.36 5.09
C ASN A 297 -17.76 3.45 5.45
N ALA A 298 -16.49 3.07 5.66
CA ALA A 298 -15.41 3.97 6.08
C ALA A 298 -14.21 3.80 5.15
N LEU A 299 -13.11 3.20 5.62
CA LEU A 299 -11.87 3.04 4.84
C LEU A 299 -12.10 2.42 3.45
N GLY A 300 -12.97 1.40 3.33
CA GLY A 300 -13.29 0.78 2.05
C GLY A 300 -13.95 1.75 1.06
N LEU A 301 -14.94 2.52 1.51
CA LEU A 301 -15.59 3.57 0.71
C LEU A 301 -14.64 4.74 0.43
N ASN A 302 -13.83 5.12 1.42
CA ASN A 302 -12.87 6.21 1.28
C ASN A 302 -11.77 5.88 0.28
N ASN A 303 -11.26 4.65 0.30
CA ASN A 303 -10.29 4.15 -0.68
C ASN A 303 -10.86 4.22 -2.11
N GLU A 304 -12.12 3.79 -2.29
CA GLU A 304 -12.81 3.89 -3.59
C GLU A 304 -12.90 5.35 -4.06
N ARG A 305 -13.32 6.26 -3.17
CA ARG A 305 -13.44 7.68 -3.47
C ARG A 305 -12.09 8.36 -3.70
N HIS A 306 -11.06 7.97 -2.98
CA HIS A 306 -9.70 8.48 -3.17
C HIS A 306 -9.18 8.14 -4.57
N VAL A 307 -9.41 6.91 -5.04
CA VAL A 307 -9.10 6.48 -6.41
C VAL A 307 -9.93 7.27 -7.42
N GLN A 308 -11.24 7.41 -7.20
CA GLN A 308 -12.11 8.21 -8.06
C GLN A 308 -11.62 9.65 -8.19
N LEU A 309 -11.25 10.28 -7.08
CA LEU A 309 -10.85 11.68 -7.05
C LEU A 309 -9.44 11.91 -7.59
N GLN A 310 -8.52 10.96 -7.44
CA GLN A 310 -7.23 10.96 -8.14
C GLN A 310 -7.42 10.97 -9.66
N MET A 311 -8.34 10.15 -10.18
CA MET A 311 -8.70 10.16 -11.60
C MET A 311 -9.38 11.47 -12.02
N ALA A 312 -10.28 12.00 -11.19
CA ALA A 312 -10.97 13.26 -11.46
C ALA A 312 -10.00 14.45 -11.50
N PHE A 313 -9.01 14.47 -10.60
CA PHE A 313 -7.96 15.46 -10.55
C PHE A 313 -7.09 15.43 -11.81
N ALA A 314 -6.62 14.25 -12.23
CA ALA A 314 -5.86 14.11 -13.47
C ALA A 314 -6.65 14.61 -14.69
N LYS A 315 -7.95 14.29 -14.76
CA LYS A 315 -8.84 14.77 -15.81
C LYS A 315 -9.01 16.29 -15.78
N GLU A 316 -9.19 16.90 -14.61
CA GLU A 316 -9.25 18.36 -14.45
C GLU A 316 -7.98 19.04 -14.96
N LYS A 317 -6.82 18.46 -14.64
CA LYS A 317 -5.50 18.98 -15.05
C LYS A 317 -5.16 18.69 -16.52
N GLY A 318 -5.98 17.90 -17.22
CA GLY A 318 -5.73 17.49 -18.61
C GLY A 318 -4.58 16.49 -18.74
N TYR A 319 -4.24 15.77 -17.68
CA TYR A 319 -3.18 14.76 -17.72
C TYR A 319 -3.68 13.48 -18.37
N ARG A 320 -2.84 12.89 -19.22
CA ARG A 320 -3.15 11.65 -19.93
C ARG A 320 -3.11 10.39 -19.06
N ALA A 321 -2.45 10.45 -17.91
CA ALA A 321 -2.34 9.37 -16.94
C ALA A 321 -2.52 9.91 -15.51
N TRP A 322 -2.87 9.04 -14.58
CA TRP A 322 -3.06 9.34 -13.16
C TRP A 322 -2.25 8.39 -12.27
N GLY A 323 -2.28 8.63 -10.95
CA GLY A 323 -1.53 7.86 -9.95
C GLY A 323 -0.47 8.72 -9.29
N PHE A 324 -0.91 9.74 -8.55
CA PHE A 324 0.00 10.66 -7.86
C PHE A 324 0.38 10.09 -6.51
N SER A 325 1.67 9.84 -6.35
CA SER A 325 2.24 9.30 -5.13
C SER A 325 3.72 9.62 -5.04
N PRO A 326 4.33 9.67 -3.83
CA PRO A 326 5.76 9.75 -3.69
C PRO A 326 6.48 8.70 -4.52
N ALA A 327 7.54 9.13 -5.19
CA ALA A 327 8.31 8.32 -6.12
C ALA A 327 9.69 8.96 -6.36
N ALA A 328 10.61 8.19 -6.92
CA ALA A 328 11.86 8.66 -7.46
C ALA A 328 11.63 9.70 -8.55
N THR A 329 12.49 10.72 -8.54
CA THR A 329 12.74 11.62 -9.67
C THR A 329 14.05 11.17 -10.35
N PRO A 330 14.41 11.70 -11.53
CA PRO A 330 15.66 11.32 -12.19
C PRO A 330 16.89 11.49 -11.28
N GLU A 331 16.94 12.55 -10.48
CA GLU A 331 18.06 12.88 -9.59
C GLU A 331 17.84 12.53 -8.11
N GLY A 332 16.64 12.11 -7.70
CA GLY A 332 16.33 11.96 -6.28
C GLY A 332 14.97 11.34 -6.01
N TYR A 333 14.26 11.89 -5.03
CA TYR A 333 12.95 11.43 -4.58
C TYR A 333 12.10 12.64 -4.22
N SER A 334 10.80 12.56 -4.46
CA SER A 334 9.88 13.64 -4.11
C SER A 334 8.46 13.12 -3.89
N GLU A 335 7.67 13.90 -3.15
CA GLU A 335 6.28 13.61 -2.86
C GLU A 335 5.36 14.27 -3.89
N PHE A 336 4.45 13.47 -4.45
CA PHE A 336 3.45 13.91 -5.43
C PHE A 336 2.05 13.52 -4.97
N ALA A 337 1.06 14.36 -5.28
CA ALA A 337 -0.31 14.12 -4.87
C ALA A 337 -1.35 14.69 -5.82
N ALA A 338 -2.59 14.17 -5.69
CA ALA A 338 -3.77 14.91 -6.08
C ALA A 338 -4.06 15.92 -4.96
N THR A 339 -3.58 17.16 -5.12
CA THR A 339 -3.46 18.12 -4.01
C THR A 339 -4.73 18.38 -3.21
N PRO A 340 -5.96 18.36 -3.79
CA PRO A 340 -7.17 18.54 -3.00
C PRO A 340 -7.33 17.47 -1.91
N LEU A 341 -6.82 16.25 -2.13
CA LEU A 341 -7.03 15.11 -1.25
C LEU A 341 -6.15 15.09 0.00
N GLY A 342 -5.27 16.08 0.16
CA GLY A 342 -4.38 16.21 1.30
C GLY A 342 -4.84 17.31 2.27
N THR A 343 -4.60 17.09 3.56
CA THR A 343 -4.78 18.10 4.60
C THR A 343 -3.79 19.26 4.44
N SER A 344 -2.51 18.98 4.17
CA SER A 344 -1.52 20.01 3.82
C SER A 344 -1.21 20.01 2.31
N GLY A 345 -1.41 18.88 1.64
CA GLY A 345 -1.24 18.71 0.19
C GLY A 345 0.22 18.71 -0.25
N TYR A 346 0.70 17.60 -0.80
CA TYR A 346 1.98 17.60 -1.54
C TYR A 346 1.83 18.36 -2.85
N LYS A 347 2.94 18.56 -3.56
CA LYS A 347 2.93 19.27 -4.84
C LYS A 347 2.28 18.42 -5.95
N ASP A 348 1.70 19.13 -6.92
CA ASP A 348 1.35 18.60 -8.25
C ASP A 348 2.24 19.28 -9.28
N ASP A 349 3.09 18.50 -9.95
CA ASP A 349 3.83 18.92 -11.14
C ASP A 349 3.51 18.08 -12.38
N GLY A 350 2.57 17.13 -12.28
CA GLY A 350 2.25 16.16 -13.33
C GLY A 350 3.05 14.85 -13.26
N THR A 351 3.88 14.64 -12.24
CA THR A 351 4.54 13.35 -12.03
C THR A 351 3.57 12.31 -11.48
N VAL A 352 3.52 11.16 -12.15
CA VAL A 352 2.72 10.00 -11.76
C VAL A 352 3.59 8.76 -11.68
N THR A 353 3.11 7.76 -10.95
CA THR A 353 3.83 6.51 -10.73
C THR A 353 2.92 5.29 -10.91
N ALA A 354 3.52 4.20 -11.39
CA ALA A 354 2.80 2.98 -11.71
C ALA A 354 2.24 2.30 -10.45
N HIS A 355 2.95 2.24 -9.32
CA HIS A 355 2.45 1.55 -8.12
C HIS A 355 1.15 2.13 -7.60
N ALA A 356 0.94 3.45 -7.74
CA ALA A 356 -0.33 4.09 -7.40
C ALA A 356 -1.50 3.54 -8.24
N SER A 357 -1.27 3.20 -9.50
CA SER A 357 -2.28 2.52 -10.33
C SER A 357 -2.55 1.11 -9.84
N PHE A 358 -1.52 0.37 -9.45
CA PHE A 358 -1.67 -1.00 -8.94
C PHE A 358 -2.41 -1.05 -7.60
N LEU A 359 -2.15 -0.10 -6.68
CA LEU A 359 -2.91 0.03 -5.43
C LEU A 359 -4.42 0.20 -5.66
N ALA A 360 -4.80 0.80 -6.80
CA ALA A 360 -6.20 1.03 -7.17
C ALA A 360 -6.89 -0.18 -7.84
N LEU A 361 -6.20 -1.31 -8.06
CA LEU A 361 -6.72 -2.47 -8.81
C LEU A 361 -8.06 -3.00 -8.29
N ASP A 362 -8.26 -3.00 -6.98
CA ASP A 362 -9.49 -3.52 -6.38
C ASP A 362 -10.67 -2.57 -6.52
N TYR A 363 -10.43 -1.29 -6.73
CA TYR A 363 -11.48 -0.27 -6.78
C TYR A 363 -11.85 0.10 -8.21
N ALA A 364 -10.87 0.11 -9.12
CA ALA A 364 -11.10 0.54 -10.50
C ALA A 364 -10.30 -0.28 -11.54
N PRO A 365 -10.44 -1.62 -11.62
CA PRO A 365 -9.57 -2.47 -12.46
C PRO A 365 -9.60 -2.10 -13.94
N THR A 366 -10.76 -1.71 -14.47
CA THR A 366 -10.88 -1.25 -15.87
C THR A 366 -10.17 0.08 -16.10
N ALA A 367 -10.21 1.00 -15.13
CA ALA A 367 -9.50 2.28 -15.23
C ALA A 367 -7.99 2.08 -15.07
N VAL A 368 -7.58 1.18 -14.18
CA VAL A 368 -6.17 0.79 -14.01
C VAL A 368 -5.63 0.23 -15.33
N ARG A 369 -6.31 -0.73 -15.97
CA ARG A 369 -5.88 -1.25 -17.28
C ARG A 369 -5.63 -0.14 -18.29
N LYS A 370 -6.59 0.77 -18.46
CA LYS A 370 -6.45 1.91 -19.38
C LYS A 370 -5.29 2.82 -19.01
N ASN A 371 -5.07 3.05 -17.71
CA ASN A 371 -3.97 3.88 -17.24
C ASN A 371 -2.61 3.22 -17.49
N LEU A 372 -2.50 1.90 -17.29
CA LEU A 372 -1.30 1.14 -17.62
C LEU A 372 -1.00 1.23 -19.12
N ASP A 373 -2.01 1.16 -19.99
CA ASP A 373 -1.84 1.36 -21.44
C ASP A 373 -1.30 2.77 -21.75
N GLU A 374 -1.76 3.81 -21.05
CA GLU A 374 -1.25 5.18 -21.20
C GLU A 374 0.19 5.33 -20.67
N LEU A 375 0.49 4.72 -19.52
CA LEU A 375 1.84 4.70 -18.96
C LEU A 375 2.83 3.97 -19.88
N SER A 376 2.45 2.82 -20.45
CA SER A 376 3.30 2.09 -21.40
C SER A 376 3.66 2.92 -22.64
N LYS A 377 2.77 3.81 -23.10
CA LYS A 377 3.05 4.75 -24.21
C LYS A 377 4.06 5.84 -23.83
N LEU A 378 4.38 6.01 -22.55
CA LEU A 378 5.37 6.95 -22.03
C LEU A 378 6.74 6.30 -21.79
N HIS A 379 6.96 5.07 -22.30
CA HIS A 379 8.24 4.35 -22.19
C HIS A 379 8.71 4.13 -20.74
N VAL A 380 7.77 4.03 -19.79
CA VAL A 380 8.02 3.82 -18.36
C VAL A 380 8.07 2.33 -17.99
N TYR A 381 8.50 1.45 -18.90
CA TYR A 381 8.60 0.01 -18.68
C TYR A 381 9.99 -0.51 -19.08
N GLY A 382 10.59 -1.36 -18.26
CA GLY A 382 11.91 -1.93 -18.45
C GLY A 382 12.03 -3.36 -17.95
N LYS A 383 13.26 -3.80 -17.66
CA LYS A 383 13.59 -5.19 -17.31
C LYS A 383 12.77 -5.73 -16.13
N TYR A 384 12.49 -4.88 -15.13
CA TYR A 384 11.81 -5.31 -13.91
C TYR A 384 10.38 -4.78 -13.83
N GLY A 385 9.71 -4.63 -14.97
CA GLY A 385 8.38 -4.02 -15.02
C GLY A 385 8.45 -2.51 -15.17
N PHE A 386 7.52 -1.79 -14.54
CA PHE A 386 7.45 -0.35 -14.63
C PHE A 386 8.63 0.34 -13.93
N TYR A 387 9.19 1.38 -14.55
CA TYR A 387 10.05 2.33 -13.84
C TYR A 387 9.23 3.15 -12.86
N ASP A 388 9.93 3.76 -11.92
CA ASP A 388 9.33 4.36 -10.74
C ASP A 388 8.37 5.51 -11.04
N SER A 389 8.71 6.43 -11.95
CA SER A 389 7.81 7.55 -12.25
C SER A 389 8.01 8.12 -13.66
N VAL A 390 7.01 8.88 -14.08
CA VAL A 390 7.07 9.71 -15.30
C VAL A 390 6.33 11.02 -15.08
N ASN A 391 6.93 12.13 -15.53
CA ASN A 391 6.24 13.40 -15.63
C ASN A 391 5.42 13.44 -16.93
N VAL A 392 4.08 13.48 -16.81
CA VAL A 392 3.17 13.38 -17.97
C VAL A 392 3.16 14.62 -18.86
N LYS A 393 3.77 15.73 -18.41
CA LYS A 393 3.91 16.96 -19.19
C LYS A 393 5.21 16.97 -20.01
N SER A 394 6.33 16.67 -19.36
CA SER A 394 7.65 16.69 -20.02
C SER A 394 7.99 15.37 -20.72
N GLY A 395 7.36 14.26 -20.33
CA GLY A 395 7.74 12.91 -20.77
C GLY A 395 9.01 12.38 -20.09
N GLU A 396 9.53 13.10 -19.09
CA GLU A 396 10.72 12.69 -18.35
C GLU A 396 10.43 11.49 -17.45
N VAL A 397 11.22 10.43 -17.61
CA VAL A 397 11.07 9.16 -16.89
C VAL A 397 12.19 9.04 -15.85
N ALA A 398 11.82 8.83 -14.59
CA ALA A 398 12.76 8.41 -13.56
C ALA A 398 13.03 6.92 -13.73
N LYS A 399 14.11 6.56 -14.44
CA LYS A 399 14.52 5.16 -14.64
C LYS A 399 15.14 4.58 -13.38
N ALA A 400 14.31 4.40 -12.36
CA ALA A 400 14.63 3.76 -11.10
C ALA A 400 13.65 2.61 -10.84
N TYR A 401 14.04 1.72 -9.95
CA TYR A 401 13.17 0.73 -9.32
C TYR A 401 13.41 0.79 -7.82
N LEU A 402 12.37 1.06 -7.04
CA LEU A 402 12.41 1.03 -5.58
C LEU A 402 11.83 -0.31 -5.09
N ALA A 403 12.51 -0.98 -4.16
CA ALA A 403 12.02 -2.22 -3.56
C ALA A 403 10.62 -2.05 -2.95
N LEU A 404 10.37 -0.88 -2.36
CA LEU A 404 9.06 -0.49 -1.84
C LEU A 404 7.98 -0.55 -2.92
N ASP A 405 8.19 0.17 -4.01
CA ASP A 405 7.20 0.37 -5.07
C ASP A 405 6.99 -0.91 -5.88
N GLN A 406 8.06 -1.62 -6.19
CA GLN A 406 8.01 -2.97 -6.78
C GLN A 406 7.24 -3.95 -5.89
N GLY A 407 7.41 -3.84 -4.57
CA GLY A 407 6.67 -4.64 -3.59
C GLY A 407 5.17 -4.34 -3.61
N MET A 408 4.80 -3.06 -3.64
CA MET A 408 3.39 -2.65 -3.74
C MET A 408 2.74 -3.16 -5.03
N ILE A 409 3.46 -3.13 -6.16
CA ILE A 409 2.99 -3.69 -7.44
C ILE A 409 2.75 -5.21 -7.28
N MET A 410 3.73 -5.95 -6.79
CA MET A 410 3.65 -7.40 -6.59
C MET A 410 2.44 -7.80 -5.73
N VAL A 411 2.29 -7.17 -4.57
CA VAL A 411 1.27 -7.53 -3.59
C VAL A 411 -0.13 -7.12 -4.08
N SER A 412 -0.25 -5.97 -4.75
CA SER A 412 -1.52 -5.54 -5.35
C SER A 412 -2.00 -6.54 -6.41
N ILE A 413 -1.10 -6.96 -7.31
CA ILE A 413 -1.41 -7.95 -8.34
C ILE A 413 -1.77 -9.30 -7.71
N ALA A 414 -1.02 -9.76 -6.71
CA ALA A 414 -1.28 -11.03 -6.05
C ALA A 414 -2.65 -11.04 -5.37
N ASN A 415 -3.01 -9.99 -4.61
CA ASN A 415 -4.34 -9.89 -4.02
C ASN A 415 -5.44 -9.88 -5.08
N HIS A 416 -5.26 -9.16 -6.19
CA HIS A 416 -6.25 -9.09 -7.26
C HIS A 416 -6.43 -10.43 -7.99
N VAL A 417 -5.33 -11.09 -8.36
CA VAL A 417 -5.30 -12.32 -9.17
C VAL A 417 -5.56 -13.57 -8.33
N LYS A 418 -5.21 -13.56 -7.04
CA LYS A 418 -5.31 -14.71 -6.12
C LYS A 418 -6.30 -14.49 -4.99
N HIS A 419 -7.31 -13.64 -5.21
CA HIS A 419 -8.46 -13.47 -4.32
C HIS A 419 -8.07 -13.12 -2.87
N ASP A 420 -7.42 -11.97 -2.69
CA ASP A 420 -7.00 -11.42 -1.40
C ASP A 420 -5.97 -12.28 -0.65
N VAL A 421 -5.16 -13.10 -1.34
CA VAL A 421 -4.29 -14.10 -0.70
C VAL A 421 -3.39 -13.54 0.40
N ILE A 422 -2.78 -12.37 0.20
CA ILE A 422 -1.88 -11.76 1.19
C ILE A 422 -2.67 -11.23 2.39
N ARG A 423 -3.81 -10.58 2.14
CA ARG A 423 -4.72 -10.13 3.21
C ARG A 423 -5.25 -11.31 4.01
N ASN A 424 -5.59 -12.42 3.35
CA ASN A 424 -6.08 -13.63 4.01
C ASN A 424 -5.02 -14.22 4.95
N TYR A 425 -3.76 -14.31 4.53
CA TYR A 425 -2.68 -14.73 5.42
C TYR A 425 -2.47 -13.76 6.58
N PHE A 426 -2.47 -12.44 6.34
CA PHE A 426 -2.33 -11.46 7.42
C PHE A 426 -3.45 -11.59 8.47
N HIS A 427 -4.71 -11.66 8.04
CA HIS A 427 -5.89 -11.74 8.92
C HIS A 427 -6.07 -13.10 9.61
N GLN A 428 -5.34 -14.14 9.20
CA GLN A 428 -5.29 -15.42 9.93
C GLN A 428 -4.42 -15.34 11.19
N ASP A 429 -3.58 -14.30 11.32
CA ASP A 429 -2.78 -14.13 12.53
C ASP A 429 -3.63 -13.61 13.70
N PRO A 430 -3.54 -14.22 14.90
CA PRO A 430 -4.30 -13.76 16.06
C PRO A 430 -4.06 -12.28 16.44
N ILE A 431 -2.89 -11.72 16.14
CA ILE A 431 -2.63 -10.29 16.33
C ILE A 431 -3.52 -9.46 15.41
N ALA A 432 -3.67 -9.85 14.13
CA ALA A 432 -4.51 -9.14 13.18
C ALA A 432 -6.01 -9.38 13.42
N GLU A 433 -6.39 -10.53 13.98
CA GLU A 433 -7.79 -10.87 14.25
C GLU A 433 -8.38 -10.04 15.42
N LYS A 434 -7.61 -9.83 16.50
CA LYS A 434 -8.08 -9.16 17.73
C LYS A 434 -8.66 -7.73 17.54
N PRO A 435 -8.09 -6.85 16.70
CA PRO A 435 -8.65 -5.52 16.45
C PRO A 435 -9.59 -5.47 15.23
N LEU A 436 -9.95 -6.61 14.63
CA LEU A 436 -10.75 -6.65 13.41
C LEU A 436 -12.13 -5.99 13.54
N ASP A 437 -12.71 -6.01 14.73
CA ASP A 437 -13.98 -5.32 15.00
C ASP A 437 -13.86 -3.79 14.86
N LEU A 438 -12.68 -3.20 15.10
CA LEU A 438 -12.46 -1.76 14.93
C LEU A 438 -12.67 -1.34 13.47
N LEU A 439 -12.14 -2.11 12.52
CA LEU A 439 -12.38 -1.88 11.09
C LEU A 439 -13.86 -1.98 10.71
N LYS A 440 -14.62 -2.84 11.38
CA LYS A 440 -16.05 -3.04 11.10
C LYS A 440 -16.95 -1.96 11.70
N ARG A 441 -16.52 -1.40 12.84
CA ARG A 441 -17.24 -0.36 13.57
C ARG A 441 -16.94 1.04 13.07
N GLU A 442 -15.85 1.19 12.31
CA GLU A 442 -15.49 2.45 11.67
C GLU A 442 -16.61 2.94 10.75
N GLU A 443 -17.03 4.18 10.96
CA GLU A 443 -17.99 4.89 10.13
C GLU A 443 -17.38 6.24 9.74
N PHE A 444 -17.48 6.61 8.47
CA PHE A 444 -17.12 7.94 7.99
C PHE A 444 -18.38 8.67 7.56
N SER A 445 -18.45 9.97 7.88
CA SER A 445 -19.58 10.86 7.54
C SER A 445 -19.61 11.27 6.04
N ILE A 446 -19.20 10.35 5.17
CA ILE A 446 -19.03 10.61 3.74
C ILE A 446 -20.16 10.01 2.90
N LYS A 447 -21.05 9.17 3.44
CA LYS A 447 -22.05 8.43 2.66
C LYS A 447 -22.87 9.28 1.69
#